data_AF-A0A7V2TWY7-F1
#
_entry.id   AF-A0A7V2TWY7-F1
#
_cell.length_a   1.000
_cell.length_b   1.000
_cell.length_c   1.000
_cell.angle_alpha   90.00
_cell.angle_beta   90.00
_cell.angle_gamma   90.00
#
_symmetry.space_group_name_H-M   'P 1'
#
loop_
_entity.id
_entity.type
_entity.pdbx_description
1 polymer ?
#
loop_
_entity_poly.entity_id
_entity_poly.type
_entity_poly.pdbx_seq_one_letter_code
_entity_poly.pdbx_strand_id
1 'polypeptide(L)'
;MYKKIAREKISPWLARLSGEAEVLAPAGENGNWAFAKGGNPDLPGAYRNCRLSAKGMFLEEMKLLFEWRPSDQGPHPVDPLAGPEMPRVIFGLRACDARAIRLLEPVFSENGADAFYLGNLRRTLLVGQACETRCRGSFCREMGIDPQDSPDCDLFFRE
;
A
#
# COMPACT_ATOMS: atom_id res chain seq x y z
N MET A 1 14.89 -8.77 15.83
CA MET A 1 16.22 -8.12 15.73
C MET A 1 16.02 -6.81 14.99
N TYR A 2 16.36 -5.66 15.58
CA TYR A 2 16.20 -4.36 14.93
C TYR A 2 17.44 -4.00 14.12
N LYS A 3 17.24 -3.35 12.96
CA LYS A 3 18.32 -2.73 12.19
C LYS A 3 18.18 -1.22 12.27
N LYS A 4 19.31 -0.51 12.22
CA LYS A 4 19.35 0.96 12.25
C LYS A 4 19.77 1.47 10.87
N ILE A 5 19.13 2.54 10.42
CA ILE A 5 19.48 3.28 9.21
C ILE A 5 19.46 4.77 9.54
N ALA A 6 20.45 5.52 9.05
CA ALA A 6 20.47 6.97 9.20
C ALA A 6 19.35 7.60 8.34
N ARG A 7 18.69 8.63 8.85
CA ARG A 7 17.50 9.23 8.19
C ARG A 7 17.79 9.69 6.77
N GLU A 8 18.97 10.26 6.57
CA GLU A 8 19.47 10.78 5.29
C GLU A 8 19.69 9.66 4.25
N LYS A 9 19.78 8.40 4.69
CA LYS A 9 19.92 7.22 3.81
C LYS A 9 18.58 6.66 3.34
N ILE A 10 17.45 7.12 3.88
CA ILE A 10 16.12 6.63 3.48
C ILE A 10 15.78 7.12 2.06
N SER A 11 16.00 8.40 1.74
CA SER A 11 15.69 8.92 0.39
C SER A 11 16.50 8.21 -0.71
N PRO A 12 17.84 8.03 -0.56
CA PRO A 12 18.62 7.22 -1.51
C PRO A 12 18.16 5.77 -1.62
N TRP A 13 17.71 5.16 -0.52
CA TRP A 13 17.17 3.81 -0.52
C TRP A 13 15.86 3.71 -1.31
N LEU A 14 14.91 4.63 -1.08
CA LEU A 14 13.67 4.72 -1.85
C LEU A 14 13.94 4.99 -3.34
N ALA A 15 14.88 5.88 -3.66
CA ALA A 15 15.27 6.17 -5.04
C ALA A 15 15.82 4.92 -5.77
N ARG A 16 16.60 4.09 -5.08
CA ARG A 16 17.07 2.81 -5.62
C ARG A 16 15.91 1.84 -5.87
N LEU A 17 14.96 1.74 -4.94
CA LEU A 17 13.78 0.88 -5.11
C LEU A 17 12.93 1.28 -6.32
N SER A 18 12.84 2.57 -6.64
CA SER A 18 12.12 3.06 -7.83
C SER A 18 12.67 2.54 -9.17
N GLY A 19 13.88 1.99 -9.20
CA GLY A 19 14.43 1.32 -10.39
C GLY A 19 13.91 -0.10 -10.61
N GLU A 20 13.34 -0.72 -9.58
CA GLU A 20 12.92 -2.14 -9.57
C GLU A 20 11.43 -2.31 -9.24
N ALA A 21 10.78 -1.29 -8.70
CA ALA A 21 9.40 -1.33 -8.22
C ALA A 21 8.68 0.03 -8.38
N GLU A 22 7.35 0.00 -8.41
CA GLU A 22 6.53 1.19 -8.23
C GLU A 22 6.59 1.64 -6.77
N VAL A 23 7.22 2.79 -6.49
CA VAL A 23 7.28 3.37 -5.14
C VAL A 23 6.23 4.44 -4.97
N LEU A 24 5.38 4.26 -3.96
CA LEU A 24 4.33 5.20 -3.56
C LEU A 24 4.58 5.70 -2.14
N ALA A 25 4.42 6.99 -1.91
CA ALA A 25 4.55 7.61 -0.60
C ALA A 25 3.53 8.75 -0.42
N PRO A 26 3.26 9.19 0.82
CA PRO A 26 2.45 10.37 1.06
C PRO A 26 3.07 11.61 0.42
N ALA A 27 2.30 12.26 -0.45
CA ALA A 27 2.59 13.55 -1.03
C ALA A 27 1.47 14.52 -0.66
N GLY A 28 1.85 15.73 -0.27
CA GLY A 28 0.95 16.73 0.26
C GLY A 28 0.99 18.02 -0.56
N GLU A 29 -0.19 18.53 -0.90
CA GLU A 29 -0.35 19.86 -1.51
C GLU A 29 -1.46 20.60 -0.77
N ASN A 30 -1.18 21.82 -0.30
CA ASN A 30 -2.16 22.67 0.42
C ASN A 30 -2.88 21.96 1.59
N GLY A 31 -2.17 21.10 2.33
CA GLY A 31 -2.72 20.35 3.46
C GLY A 31 -3.51 19.09 3.10
N ASN A 32 -3.73 18.82 1.81
CA ASN A 32 -4.32 17.59 1.32
C ASN A 32 -3.24 16.57 1.00
N TRP A 33 -3.36 15.38 1.58
CA TRP A 33 -2.37 14.32 1.41
C TRP A 33 -2.98 13.11 0.70
N ALA A 34 -2.24 12.58 -0.26
CA ALA A 34 -2.55 11.35 -0.98
C ALA A 34 -1.28 10.55 -1.21
N PHE A 35 -1.41 9.24 -1.42
CA PHE A 35 -0.29 8.43 -1.90
C PHE A 35 -0.06 8.74 -3.38
N ALA A 36 1.17 9.08 -3.73
CA ALA A 36 1.58 9.38 -5.10
C ALA A 36 2.92 8.69 -5.43
N LYS A 37 3.20 8.57 -6.73
CA LYS A 37 4.49 8.04 -7.20
C LYS A 37 5.65 8.90 -6.72
N GLY A 38 6.71 8.24 -6.27
CA GLY A 38 7.86 8.88 -5.66
C GLY A 38 7.89 8.70 -4.16
N GLY A 39 8.94 9.23 -3.53
CA GLY A 39 9.19 9.05 -2.11
C GLY A 39 9.75 10.32 -1.49
N ASN A 40 8.97 10.94 -0.61
CA ASN A 40 9.51 11.86 0.39
C ASN A 40 9.47 11.18 1.75
N PRO A 41 10.61 10.72 2.30
CA PRO A 41 10.62 10.11 3.63
C PRO A 41 10.47 11.13 4.75
N ASP A 42 10.73 12.41 4.47
CA ASP A 42 10.65 13.51 5.41
C ASP A 42 9.23 14.08 5.38
N LEU A 43 8.30 13.33 5.96
CA LEU A 43 6.95 13.81 6.19
C LEU A 43 7.00 14.96 7.20
N PRO A 44 6.32 16.09 6.94
CA PRO A 44 6.26 17.19 7.90
C PRO A 44 5.61 16.74 9.20
N GLY A 45 6.03 17.27 10.35
CA GLY A 45 5.42 16.91 11.66
C GLY A 45 3.93 17.25 11.79
N ALA A 46 3.35 18.01 10.84
CA ALA A 46 1.91 18.23 10.73
C ALA A 46 1.16 17.12 9.98
N TYR A 47 1.88 16.26 9.25
CA TYR A 47 1.29 15.12 8.54
C TYR A 47 0.74 14.09 9.55
N ARG A 48 -0.43 13.56 9.25
CA ARG A 48 -1.11 12.53 10.07
C ARG A 48 -1.37 11.31 9.21
N ASN A 49 -2.30 11.43 8.27
CA ASN A 49 -2.67 10.40 7.31
C ASN A 49 -2.99 11.06 5.96
N CYS A 50 -2.94 10.25 4.90
CA CYS A 50 -3.58 10.61 3.64
C CYS A 50 -5.11 10.69 3.82
N ARG A 51 -5.76 11.60 3.07
CA ARG A 51 -7.22 11.78 3.12
C ARG A 51 -7.96 10.52 2.69
N LEU A 52 -7.43 9.84 1.68
CA LEU A 52 -7.92 8.54 1.24
C LEU A 52 -7.10 7.44 1.90
N SER A 53 -7.80 6.42 2.41
CA SER A 53 -7.18 5.27 3.06
C SER A 53 -6.36 4.45 2.05
N ALA A 54 -5.19 3.97 2.48
CA ALA A 54 -4.31 3.15 1.65
C ALA A 54 -4.98 1.87 1.13
N LYS A 55 -6.00 1.34 1.84
CA LYS A 55 -6.75 0.14 1.40
C LYS A 55 -7.41 0.33 0.03
N GLY A 56 -7.74 1.57 -0.35
CA GLY A 56 -8.31 1.87 -1.68
C GLY A 56 -7.37 1.47 -2.82
N MET A 57 -6.06 1.44 -2.59
CA MET A 57 -5.07 1.03 -3.60
C MET A 57 -5.08 -0.48 -3.92
N PHE A 58 -5.91 -1.25 -3.23
CA PHE A 58 -6.14 -2.68 -3.46
C PHE A 58 -7.56 -2.94 -3.99
N LEU A 59 -8.43 -1.93 -3.93
CA LEU A 59 -9.85 -1.97 -4.30
C LEU A 59 -10.05 -1.11 -5.55
N GLU A 60 -9.47 -1.50 -6.69
CA GLU A 60 -9.57 -0.70 -7.91
C GLU A 60 -11.03 -0.60 -8.37
N GLU A 61 -11.46 0.61 -8.73
CA GLU A 61 -12.85 0.90 -9.07
C GLU A 61 -13.30 0.25 -10.38
N MET A 62 -12.38 0.13 -11.35
CA MET A 62 -12.61 -0.56 -12.61
C MET A 62 -11.40 -1.43 -12.95
N LYS A 63 -11.66 -2.67 -13.35
CA LYS A 63 -10.64 -3.63 -13.78
C LYS A 63 -11.07 -4.30 -15.06
N LEU A 64 -10.11 -4.46 -15.97
CA LEU A 64 -10.30 -5.32 -17.13
C LEU A 64 -10.21 -6.78 -16.64
N LEU A 65 -11.23 -7.58 -16.92
CA LEU A 65 -11.32 -8.97 -16.44
C LEU A 65 -10.77 -9.97 -17.46
N PHE A 66 -11.05 -9.74 -18.73
CA PHE A 66 -10.57 -10.54 -19.84
C PHE A 66 -10.62 -9.73 -21.12
N GLU A 67 -9.81 -10.14 -22.09
CA GLU A 67 -9.95 -9.73 -23.49
C GLU A 67 -10.51 -10.92 -24.27
N TRP A 68 -11.28 -10.64 -25.32
CA TRP A 68 -11.77 -11.68 -26.21
C TRP A 68 -11.62 -11.26 -27.66
N ARG A 69 -11.43 -12.24 -28.53
CA ARG A 69 -11.32 -12.03 -29.98
C ARG A 69 -12.50 -12.69 -30.70
N PRO A 70 -13.20 -11.97 -31.59
CA PRO A 70 -14.21 -12.58 -32.44
C PRO A 70 -13.62 -13.73 -33.27
N SER A 71 -14.40 -14.78 -33.47
CA SER A 71 -14.04 -15.95 -34.27
C SER A 71 -15.28 -16.40 -35.04
N ASP A 72 -15.14 -16.56 -36.35
CA ASP A 72 -16.18 -17.11 -37.23
C ASP A 72 -16.18 -18.65 -37.22
N GLN A 73 -15.18 -19.26 -36.57
CA GLN A 73 -15.01 -20.70 -36.43
C GLN A 73 -15.06 -21.08 -34.95
N GLY A 74 -16.27 -21.28 -34.42
CA GLY A 74 -16.48 -21.77 -33.05
C GLY A 74 -16.34 -20.70 -31.95
N PRO A 75 -16.09 -21.11 -30.69
CA PRO A 75 -16.07 -20.20 -29.55
C PRO A 75 -15.02 -19.09 -29.69
N HIS A 76 -15.34 -17.91 -29.17
CA HIS A 76 -14.43 -16.77 -29.12
C HIS A 76 -13.28 -17.02 -28.14
N PRO A 77 -12.01 -16.96 -28.58
CA PRO A 77 -10.87 -17.04 -27.67
C PRO A 77 -10.92 -15.95 -26.60
N VAL A 78 -10.64 -16.32 -25.36
CA VAL A 78 -10.55 -15.43 -24.20
C VAL A 78 -9.12 -15.47 -23.69
N ASP A 79 -8.45 -14.32 -23.66
CA ASP A 79 -7.13 -14.19 -23.05
C ASP A 79 -7.29 -13.75 -21.59
N PRO A 80 -6.78 -14.52 -20.62
CA PRO A 80 -6.74 -14.08 -19.24
C PRO A 80 -5.77 -12.91 -19.12
N LEU A 81 -6.16 -11.86 -18.39
CA LEU A 81 -5.24 -10.77 -18.10
C LEU A 81 -4.19 -11.20 -17.10
N ALA A 82 -2.92 -11.01 -17.49
CA ALA A 82 -1.82 -11.01 -16.54
C ALA A 82 -2.08 -9.89 -15.52
N GLY A 83 -2.18 -10.23 -14.24
CA GLY A 83 -2.22 -9.24 -13.17
C GLY A 83 -0.95 -8.37 -13.22
N PRO A 84 -0.96 -7.17 -12.60
CA PRO A 84 0.22 -6.31 -12.60
C PRO A 84 1.43 -7.05 -12.02
N GLU A 85 2.46 -7.31 -12.83
CA GLU A 85 3.64 -8.08 -12.41
C GLU A 85 4.67 -7.21 -11.67
N MET A 86 4.67 -5.91 -11.91
CA MET A 86 5.66 -5.01 -11.33
C MET A 86 5.51 -4.97 -9.80
N PRO A 87 6.59 -5.23 -9.03
CA PRO A 87 6.56 -5.04 -7.59
C PRO A 87 6.16 -3.62 -7.21
N ARG A 88 5.52 -3.46 -6.06
CA ARG A 88 5.10 -2.16 -5.52
C ARG A 88 5.63 -1.99 -4.10
N VAL A 89 6.02 -0.78 -3.75
CA VAL A 89 6.40 -0.40 -2.39
C VAL A 89 5.49 0.75 -1.97
N ILE A 90 4.80 0.59 -0.84
CA ILE A 90 4.05 1.68 -0.22
C ILE A 90 4.79 2.10 1.03
N PHE A 91 5.47 3.24 0.95
CA PHE A 91 6.21 3.84 2.05
C PHE A 91 5.34 4.81 2.85
N GLY A 92 5.58 4.92 4.16
CA GLY A 92 4.93 5.92 5.02
C GLY A 92 3.52 5.54 5.46
N LEU A 93 3.16 4.25 5.41
CA LEU A 93 1.89 3.76 5.96
C LEU A 93 1.83 4.02 7.47
N ARG A 94 0.68 4.47 7.98
CA ARG A 94 0.43 4.40 9.41
C ARG A 94 0.03 2.98 9.79
N ALA A 95 0.24 2.59 11.04
CA ALA A 95 -0.17 1.27 11.54
C ALA A 95 -1.67 0.99 11.28
N CYS A 96 -2.52 2.03 11.36
CA CYS A 96 -3.94 1.90 11.03
C CYS A 96 -4.23 1.70 9.53
N ASP A 97 -3.39 2.21 8.64
CA ASP A 97 -3.50 1.95 7.20
C ASP A 97 -3.18 0.47 6.90
N ALA A 98 -2.08 -0.04 7.46
CA ALA A 98 -1.66 -1.43 7.30
C ALA A 98 -2.71 -2.40 7.88
N ARG A 99 -3.22 -2.11 9.08
CA ARG A 99 -4.30 -2.89 9.71
C ARG A 99 -5.53 -2.96 8.82
N ALA A 100 -5.93 -1.83 8.21
CA ALA A 100 -7.09 -1.78 7.33
C ALA A 100 -6.91 -2.61 6.05
N ILE A 101 -5.68 -2.70 5.53
CA ILE A 101 -5.34 -3.59 4.41
C ILE A 101 -5.46 -5.04 4.87
N ARG A 102 -4.77 -5.45 5.95
CA ARG A 102 -4.77 -6.85 6.43
C ARG A 102 -6.15 -7.35 6.87
N LEU A 103 -7.00 -6.49 7.42
CA LEU A 103 -8.37 -6.86 7.77
C LEU A 103 -9.22 -7.30 6.57
N LEU A 104 -8.90 -6.83 5.36
CA LEU A 104 -9.62 -7.22 4.14
C LEU A 104 -9.09 -8.53 3.55
N GLU A 105 -7.89 -8.97 3.91
CA GLU A 105 -7.27 -10.16 3.34
C GLU A 105 -8.14 -11.42 3.47
N PRO A 106 -8.71 -11.76 4.65
CA PRO A 106 -9.61 -12.91 4.77
C PRO A 106 -10.84 -12.80 3.86
N VAL A 107 -11.44 -11.60 3.79
CA VAL A 107 -12.64 -11.32 2.97
C VAL A 107 -12.42 -11.63 1.49
N PHE A 108 -11.22 -11.34 0.98
CA PHE A 108 -10.86 -11.58 -0.42
C PHE A 108 -10.16 -12.93 -0.66
N SER A 109 -9.85 -13.68 0.40
CA SER A 109 -9.24 -15.01 0.31
C SER A 109 -10.23 -16.16 0.46
N GLU A 110 -11.30 -15.97 1.23
CA GLU A 110 -12.28 -17.00 1.54
C GLU A 110 -13.39 -17.06 0.47
N ASN A 111 -13.94 -18.26 0.22
CA ASN A 111 -15.09 -18.48 -0.69
C ASN A 111 -14.92 -18.01 -2.14
N GLY A 112 -13.71 -18.12 -2.68
CA GLY A 112 -13.37 -17.73 -4.05
C GLY A 112 -12.36 -16.59 -4.05
N ALA A 113 -11.09 -16.96 -4.07
CA ALA A 113 -9.97 -16.04 -3.95
C ALA A 113 -10.00 -14.96 -5.05
N ASP A 114 -10.05 -13.69 -4.65
CA ASP A 114 -9.96 -12.57 -5.58
C ASP A 114 -8.51 -12.41 -6.06
N ALA A 115 -8.28 -12.81 -7.31
CA ALA A 115 -6.96 -12.80 -7.92
C ALA A 115 -6.34 -11.40 -7.97
N PHE A 116 -7.14 -10.33 -8.04
CA PHE A 116 -6.64 -8.97 -8.17
C PHE A 116 -6.28 -8.36 -6.81
N TYR A 117 -7.14 -8.50 -5.80
CA TYR A 117 -6.84 -8.03 -4.46
C TYR A 117 -5.61 -8.76 -3.91
N LEU A 118 -5.62 -10.10 -3.97
CA LEU A 118 -4.52 -10.92 -3.46
C LEU A 118 -3.25 -10.77 -4.31
N GLY A 119 -3.38 -10.64 -5.63
CA GLY A 119 -2.24 -10.35 -6.51
C GLY A 119 -1.58 -9.01 -6.19
N ASN A 120 -2.38 -7.96 -6.00
CA ASN A 120 -1.88 -6.65 -5.57
C ASN A 120 -1.26 -6.72 -4.17
N LEU A 121 -1.83 -7.47 -3.23
CA LEU A 121 -1.26 -7.64 -1.90
C LEU A 121 0.10 -8.36 -1.97
N ARG A 122 0.18 -9.49 -2.68
CA ARG A 122 1.42 -10.29 -2.81
C ARG A 122 2.57 -9.53 -3.45
N ARG A 123 2.31 -8.67 -4.44
CA ARG A 123 3.37 -7.87 -5.10
C ARG A 123 3.76 -6.61 -4.32
N THR A 124 3.10 -6.30 -3.21
CA THR A 124 3.28 -5.04 -2.49
C THR A 124 4.07 -5.22 -1.20
N LEU A 125 5.19 -4.50 -1.08
CA LEU A 125 5.89 -4.29 0.18
C LEU A 125 5.24 -3.14 0.96
N LEU A 126 4.68 -3.44 2.13
CA LEU A 126 4.08 -2.49 3.05
C LEU A 126 5.15 -1.96 4.01
N VAL A 127 5.51 -0.68 3.84
CA VAL A 127 6.54 -0.02 4.65
C VAL A 127 5.90 1.07 5.51
N GLY A 128 5.75 0.78 6.80
CA GLY A 128 5.12 1.66 7.78
C GLY A 128 6.08 2.64 8.45
N GLN A 129 5.52 3.71 9.00
CA GLN A 129 6.22 4.70 9.82
C GLN A 129 5.37 5.05 11.06
N ALA A 130 6.01 5.01 12.23
CA ALA A 130 5.41 5.40 13.50
C ALA A 130 4.77 6.79 13.43
N CYS A 131 3.66 6.97 14.13
CA CYS A 131 3.06 8.29 14.27
C CYS A 131 3.85 9.12 15.29
N GLU A 132 4.33 10.31 14.90
CA GLU A 132 4.95 11.25 15.84
C GLU A 132 3.95 11.71 16.92
N THR A 133 2.69 11.92 16.52
CA THR A 133 1.61 12.31 17.42
C THR A 133 0.31 11.61 17.04
N ARG A 134 -0.54 11.35 18.02
CA ARG A 134 -1.85 10.76 17.79
C ARG A 134 -2.75 11.72 17.03
N CYS A 135 -3.50 11.20 16.06
CA CYS A 135 -4.51 11.98 15.34
C CYS A 135 -5.66 12.28 16.32
N ARG A 136 -6.14 13.53 16.34
CA ARG A 136 -7.31 13.90 17.15
C ARG A 136 -8.52 13.11 16.67
N GLY A 137 -9.20 12.40 17.58
CA GLY A 137 -10.33 11.52 17.24
C GLY A 137 -9.94 10.20 16.56
N SER A 138 -8.67 9.78 16.63
CA SER A 138 -8.27 8.45 16.16
C SER A 138 -8.88 7.35 17.04
N PHE A 139 -9.25 6.23 16.43
CA PHE A 139 -9.72 5.03 17.13
C PHE A 139 -8.64 3.95 17.28
N CYS A 140 -7.35 4.29 17.14
CA CYS A 140 -6.28 3.29 17.14
C CYS A 140 -6.27 2.49 18.45
N ARG A 141 -6.46 3.14 19.60
CA ARG A 141 -6.46 2.47 20.90
C ARG A 141 -7.63 1.48 21.03
N GLU A 142 -8.82 1.93 20.66
CA GLU A 142 -10.07 1.15 20.73
C GLU A 142 -10.01 -0.05 19.77
N MET A 143 -9.31 0.10 18.65
CA MET A 143 -9.08 -0.96 17.66
C MET A 143 -7.86 -1.85 17.97
N GLY A 144 -7.17 -1.63 19.10
CA GLY A 144 -5.98 -2.40 19.50
C GLY A 144 -4.75 -2.18 18.60
N ILE A 145 -4.65 -1.01 17.95
CA ILE A 145 -3.58 -0.65 17.03
C ILE A 145 -2.54 0.20 17.77
N ASP A 146 -1.29 -0.27 17.77
CA ASP A 146 -0.15 0.50 18.29
C ASP A 146 0.28 1.56 17.24
N PRO A 147 0.28 2.85 17.56
CA PRO A 147 0.80 3.87 16.64
C PRO A 147 2.32 3.86 16.48
N GLN A 148 3.05 3.14 17.33
CA GLN A 148 4.52 3.06 17.32
C GLN A 148 5.05 1.76 16.70
N ASP A 149 4.17 0.81 16.37
CA ASP A 149 4.56 -0.46 15.77
C ASP A 149 3.42 -1.11 14.98
N SER A 150 3.75 -1.95 14.00
CA SER A 150 2.72 -2.72 13.31
C SER A 150 3.25 -4.06 12.81
N PRO A 151 2.64 -5.20 13.23
CA PRO A 151 2.91 -6.50 12.63
C PRO A 151 2.27 -6.66 11.25
N ASP A 152 1.41 -5.73 10.84
CA ASP A 152 0.69 -5.76 9.56
C ASP A 152 1.55 -5.22 8.39
N CYS A 153 2.69 -4.58 8.72
CA CYS A 153 3.70 -4.11 7.76
C CYS A 153 4.85 -5.12 7.61
N ASP A 154 5.47 -5.16 6.43
CA ASP A 154 6.67 -5.97 6.18
C ASP A 154 7.92 -5.30 6.78
N LEU A 155 7.96 -3.97 6.76
CA LEU A 155 8.98 -3.14 7.42
C LEU A 155 8.28 -2.01 8.17
N PHE A 156 8.73 -1.71 9.39
CA PHE A 156 8.17 -0.62 10.19
C PHE A 156 9.28 0.27 10.77
N PHE A 157 9.27 1.54 10.39
CA PHE A 157 10.18 2.56 10.91
C PHE A 157 9.65 3.11 12.22
N ARG A 158 10.49 3.06 13.25
CA ARG A 158 10.27 3.71 14.55
C ARG A 158 11.32 4.81 14.70
N GLU A 159 10.96 5.89 15.40
CA GLU A 159 11.90 6.94 15.80
C GLU A 159 12.69 6.56 17.06
#